data_AF-A0A9E4CSQ9-F1
#
_entry.id   AF-A0A9E4CSQ9-F1
#
_cell.length_a   1.000
_cell.length_b   1.000
_cell.length_c   1.000
_cell.angle_alpha   90.00
_cell.angle_beta   90.00
_cell.angle_gamma   90.00
#
_symmetry.space_group_name_H-M   'P 1'
#
loop_
_entity.id
_entity.type
_entity.pdbx_description
1 polymer ?
#
loop_
_entity_poly.entity_id
_entity_poly.type
_entity_poly.pdbx_seq_one_letter_code
_entity_poly.pdbx_strand_id
1 'polypeptide(L)'
;GFDGTTARIRERQKAGDMAGMAKEISDDHLATFCTEATWDGLAQALVDTYRGVAGRIILYNAAMGAPDRVAERLPRFGEVARQVRALTA
;
A
#
# COMPACT_ATOMS: atom_id res chain seq x y z
N GLY A 1 4.89 -16.75 6.74
CA GLY A 1 5.50 -15.51 7.27
C GLY A 1 6.99 -15.56 7.02
N PHE A 2 7.72 -14.50 7.35
CA PHE A 2 9.18 -14.46 7.22
C PHE A 2 9.83 -14.90 8.53
N ASP A 3 10.51 -16.05 8.49
CA ASP A 3 11.02 -16.67 9.70
C ASP A 3 12.04 -15.79 10.42
N GLY A 4 11.88 -15.71 11.75
CA GLY A 4 12.74 -14.91 12.62
C GLY A 4 12.53 -13.38 12.56
N THR A 5 11.71 -12.85 11.64
CA THR A 5 11.51 -11.39 11.50
C THR A 5 11.06 -10.74 12.81
N THR A 6 10.13 -11.34 13.53
CA THR A 6 9.66 -10.81 14.83
C THR A 6 10.79 -10.76 15.87
N ALA A 7 11.67 -11.77 15.91
CA ALA A 7 12.76 -11.80 16.87
C ALA A 7 13.77 -10.68 16.59
N ARG A 8 14.20 -10.53 15.34
CA ARG A 8 15.15 -9.49 14.91
C ARG A 8 14.60 -8.08 15.16
N ILE A 9 13.33 -7.82 14.82
CA ILE A 9 12.67 -6.53 15.12
C ILE A 9 12.62 -6.26 16.63
N ARG A 10 12.28 -7.27 17.46
CA ARG A 10 12.20 -7.10 18.91
C ARG A 10 13.54 -6.77 19.56
N GLU A 11 14.64 -7.36 19.06
CA GLU A 11 15.98 -7.02 19.54
C GLU A 11 16.29 -5.53 19.30
N ARG A 12 16.01 -5.03 18.09
CA ARG A 12 16.19 -3.61 17.74
C ARG A 12 15.26 -2.69 18.54
N GLN A 13 14.00 -3.09 18.71
CA GLN A 13 13.01 -2.36 19.48
C GLN A 13 13.45 -2.16 20.94
N LYS A 14 13.96 -3.21 21.59
CA LYS A 14 14.47 -3.13 22.98
C LYS A 14 15.66 -2.17 23.10
N ALA A 15 16.45 -2.02 22.05
CA ALA A 15 17.55 -1.07 21.98
C ALA A 15 17.12 0.35 21.60
N GLY A 16 15.83 0.59 21.30
CA GLY A 16 15.36 1.87 20.77
C GLY A 16 15.83 2.17 19.34
N ASP A 17 16.35 1.18 18.62
CA ASP A 17 16.93 1.32 17.29
C ASP A 17 15.86 1.28 16.19
N MET A 18 15.17 2.41 16.00
CA MET A 18 14.11 2.56 15.00
C MET A 18 14.61 2.36 13.56
N ALA A 19 15.82 2.83 13.25
CA ALA A 19 16.40 2.66 11.92
C ALA A 19 16.77 1.20 11.65
N GLY A 20 17.29 0.49 12.66
CA GLY A 20 17.53 -0.94 12.61
C GLY A 20 16.24 -1.74 12.45
N MET A 21 15.17 -1.39 13.17
CA MET A 21 13.85 -2.02 12.98
C MET A 21 13.36 -1.90 11.53
N ALA A 22 13.47 -0.71 10.93
CA ALA A 22 13.03 -0.50 9.55
C ALA A 22 13.82 -1.36 8.56
N LYS A 23 15.13 -1.55 8.79
CA LYS A 23 15.99 -2.39 7.93
C LYS A 23 15.66 -3.89 7.96
N GLU A 24 14.94 -4.36 8.98
CA GLU A 24 14.48 -5.76 9.04
C GLU A 24 13.28 -6.03 8.12
N ILE A 25 12.63 -4.98 7.60
CA ILE A 25 11.54 -5.07 6.64
C ILE A 25 12.13 -4.96 5.23
N SER A 26 12.22 -6.08 4.52
CA SER A 26 12.66 -6.11 3.12
C SER A 26 11.52 -5.81 2.14
N ASP A 27 11.87 -5.57 0.88
CA ASP A 27 10.90 -5.42 -0.20
C ASP A 27 9.99 -6.65 -0.34
N ASP A 28 10.51 -7.86 -0.10
CA ASP A 28 9.68 -9.08 -0.09
C ASP A 28 8.60 -9.05 1.01
N HIS A 29 8.92 -8.47 2.17
CA HIS A 29 7.92 -8.27 3.22
C HIS A 29 6.82 -7.33 2.74
N LEU A 30 7.21 -6.21 2.10
CA LEU A 30 6.26 -5.25 1.56
C LEU A 30 5.41 -5.88 0.45
N ALA A 31 6.02 -6.57 -0.51
CA ALA A 31 5.33 -7.24 -1.61
C ALA A 31 4.30 -8.29 -1.15
N THR A 32 4.46 -8.86 0.04
CA THR A 32 3.47 -9.79 0.62
C THR A 32 2.18 -9.10 1.04
N PHE A 33 2.24 -7.82 1.43
CA PHE A 33 1.11 -7.09 2.03
C PHE A 33 0.66 -5.86 1.24
N CYS A 34 1.49 -5.36 0.33
CA CYS A 34 1.29 -4.14 -0.43
C CYS A 34 1.10 -4.47 -1.91
N THR A 35 0.22 -3.70 -2.57
CA THR A 35 0.18 -3.63 -4.03
C THR A 35 0.91 -2.37 -4.45
N GLU A 36 2.05 -2.52 -5.13
CA GLU A 36 2.87 -1.42 -5.60
C GLU A 36 2.78 -1.29 -7.12
N ALA A 37 2.58 -0.07 -7.61
CA ALA A 37 2.54 0.25 -9.03
C ALA A 37 2.76 1.75 -9.23
N THR A 38 3.04 2.14 -10.47
CA THR A 38 2.88 3.53 -10.91
C THR A 38 1.41 3.91 -10.95
N TRP A 39 1.10 5.20 -10.98
CA TRP A 39 -0.29 5.67 -11.09
C TRP A 39 -1.02 5.10 -12.31
N ASP A 40 -0.34 5.01 -13.45
CA ASP A 40 -0.92 4.48 -14.69
C ASP A 40 -1.25 2.98 -14.60
N GLY A 41 -0.48 2.22 -13.83
CA GLY A 41 -0.67 0.76 -13.66
C GLY A 41 -1.49 0.36 -12.43
N LEU A 42 -1.76 1.30 -11.51
CA LEU A 42 -2.29 0.96 -10.19
C LEU A 42 -3.68 0.32 -10.24
N ALA A 43 -4.55 0.77 -11.15
CA ALA A 43 -5.88 0.17 -11.27
C ALA A 43 -5.81 -1.31 -11.67
N GLN A 44 -5.00 -1.65 -12.67
CA GLN A 44 -4.82 -3.04 -13.10
C GLN A 44 -4.19 -3.88 -11.98
N ALA A 45 -3.15 -3.37 -11.32
CA ALA A 45 -2.49 -4.07 -10.22
C ALA A 45 -3.46 -4.37 -9.07
N LEU A 46 -4.34 -3.42 -8.71
CA LEU A 46 -5.37 -3.63 -7.69
C LEU A 46 -6.39 -4.69 -8.12
N VAL A 47 -6.83 -4.68 -9.38
CA VAL A 47 -7.75 -5.69 -9.91
C VAL A 47 -7.12 -7.09 -9.90
N ASP A 48 -5.86 -7.21 -10.28
CA ASP A 48 -5.15 -8.49 -10.29
C ASP A 48 -4.94 -9.05 -8.87
N THR A 49 -4.62 -8.19 -7.91
CA THR A 49 -4.45 -8.56 -6.50
C THR A 49 -5.77 -8.98 -5.85
N TYR A 50 -6.81 -8.15 -5.96
CA TYR A 50 -8.06 -8.32 -5.21
C TYR A 50 -9.16 -9.08 -5.98
N ARG A 51 -9.00 -9.26 -7.29
CA ARG A 51 -9.86 -10.09 -8.16
C ARG A 51 -11.36 -9.79 -7.94
N GLY A 52 -12.16 -10.82 -7.64
CA GLY A 52 -13.61 -10.72 -7.52
C GLY A 52 -14.14 -9.75 -6.45
N VAL A 53 -13.26 -9.18 -5.61
CA VAL A 53 -13.65 -8.13 -4.65
C VAL A 53 -13.04 -6.76 -4.98
N ALA A 54 -12.32 -6.60 -6.09
CA ALA A 54 -11.66 -5.35 -6.46
C ALA A 54 -12.63 -4.16 -6.61
N GLY A 55 -13.86 -4.41 -7.07
CA GLY A 55 -14.91 -3.38 -7.16
C GLY A 55 -15.40 -2.84 -5.80
N ARG A 56 -14.93 -3.41 -4.68
CA ARG A 56 -15.28 -3.00 -3.30
C ARG A 56 -14.16 -2.21 -2.61
N ILE A 57 -13.07 -1.91 -3.30
CA ILE A 57 -11.92 -1.18 -2.73
C ILE A 57 -12.30 0.26 -2.41
N ILE A 58 -11.89 0.73 -1.22
CA ILE A 58 -12.07 2.12 -0.78
C ILE A 58 -10.69 2.77 -0.61
N LEU A 59 -10.46 3.87 -1.32
CA LEU A 59 -9.21 4.63 -1.30
C LEU A 59 -9.26 5.74 -0.23
N TYR A 60 -9.43 5.36 1.04
CA TYR A 60 -9.66 6.33 2.12
C TYR A 60 -8.50 7.32 2.32
N ASN A 61 -7.26 6.89 2.03
CA ASN A 61 -6.07 7.73 2.10
C ASN A 61 -6.06 8.88 1.08
N ALA A 62 -6.94 8.85 0.07
CA ALA A 62 -7.05 9.91 -0.94
C ALA A 62 -7.46 11.26 -0.32
N ALA A 63 -8.20 11.24 0.79
CA ALA A 63 -8.72 12.42 1.47
C ALA A 63 -8.04 12.68 2.83
N MET A 64 -6.92 12.01 3.13
CA MET A 64 -6.21 12.16 4.41
C MET A 64 -4.97 13.05 4.29
N GLY A 65 -4.74 13.86 5.32
CA GLY A 65 -3.54 14.69 5.47
C GLY A 65 -3.82 16.19 5.32
N ALA A 66 -2.76 16.96 5.09
CA ALA A 66 -2.86 18.40 4.90
C ALA A 66 -3.63 18.74 3.60
N PRO A 67 -4.36 19.87 3.55
CA PRO A 67 -5.24 20.21 2.42
C PRO A 67 -4.56 20.24 1.06
N ASP A 68 -3.31 20.70 1.00
CA ASP A 68 -2.47 20.73 -0.21
C ASP A 68 -2.20 19.31 -0.75
N ARG A 69 -1.87 18.37 0.15
CA ARG A 69 -1.65 16.96 -0.21
C ARG A 69 -2.92 16.29 -0.66
N VAL A 70 -4.05 16.59 -0.03
CA VAL A 70 -5.36 16.08 -0.43
C VAL A 70 -5.72 16.60 -1.83
N ALA A 71 -5.55 17.90 -2.09
CA ALA A 71 -5.81 18.50 -3.39
C ALA A 71 -4.97 17.86 -4.51
N GLU A 72 -3.71 17.51 -4.24
CA GLU A 72 -2.83 16.81 -5.19
C GLU A 72 -3.27 15.36 -5.47
N ARG A 73 -3.60 14.61 -4.42
CA ARG A 73 -3.81 13.15 -4.49
C ARG A 73 -5.22 12.76 -4.93
N LEU A 74 -6.23 13.51 -4.50
CA LEU A 74 -7.63 13.17 -4.72
C LEU A 74 -7.97 12.95 -6.21
N PRO A 75 -7.51 13.79 -7.17
CA PRO A 75 -7.74 13.55 -8.59
C PRO A 75 -7.10 12.25 -9.10
N ARG A 76 -5.87 11.94 -8.67
CA ARG A 76 -5.14 10.73 -9.09
C ARG A 76 -5.82 9.46 -8.60
N PHE A 77 -6.20 9.42 -7.32
CA PHE A 77 -6.96 8.30 -6.78
C PHE A 77 -8.36 8.19 -7.40
N GLY A 78 -8.99 9.32 -7.74
CA GLY A 78 -10.27 9.34 -8.45
C GLY A 78 -10.19 8.67 -9.82
N GLU A 79 -9.11 8.92 -10.57
CA GLU A 79 -8.86 8.26 -11.85
C GLU A 79 -8.64 6.75 -11.69
N VAL A 80 -7.85 6.33 -10.69
CA VAL A 80 -7.67 4.91 -10.37
C VAL A 80 -9.01 4.26 -10.02
N ALA A 81 -9.85 4.90 -9.20
CA ALA A 81 -11.17 4.38 -8.85
C ALA A 81 -12.08 4.21 -10.08
N ARG A 82 -12.04 5.18 -11.02
CA ARG A 82 -12.80 5.11 -12.27
C ARG A 82 -12.36 3.92 -13.12
N GLN A 83 -11.04 3.69 -13.24
CA GLN A 83 -10.48 2.57 -13.99
C GLN A 83 -10.80 1.23 -13.34
N VAL A 84 -10.64 1.10 -12.01
CA VAL A 84 -11.03 -0.12 -11.27
C VAL A 84 -12.50 -0.44 -11.54
N ARG A 85 -13.41 0.55 -11.43
CA ARG A 85 -14.83 0.34 -11.73
C ARG A 85 -15.07 -0.15 -13.17
N ALA A 86 -14.33 0.38 -14.15
CA ALA A 86 -14.46 -0.05 -15.54
C ALA A 86 -13.95 -1.48 -15.78
N LEU A 87 -12.92 -1.92 -15.04
CA LEU A 87 -12.35 -3.25 -15.14
C LEU A 87 -13.14 -4.33 -14.37
N THR A 88 -14.00 -3.92 -13.43
CA THR A 88 -14.75 -4.83 -12.55
C THR A 88 -16.27 -4.81 -12.76
N ALA A 89 -16.77 -3.95 -13.64
CA ALA A 89 -18.18 -3.88 -14.02
C ALA A 89 -18.52 -4.99 -15.02
#